data_AF-A0A8J2XLZ4-F1
#
_entry.id   AF-A0A8J2XLZ4-F1
#
_cell.length_a   1.000
_cell.length_b   1.000
_cell.length_c   1.000
_cell.angle_alpha   90.00
_cell.angle_beta   90.00
_cell.angle_gamma   90.00
#
_symmetry.space_group_name_H-M   'P 1'
#
loop_
_entity.id
_entity.type
_entity.pdbx_description
1 polymer ?
#
loop_
_entity_poly.entity_id
_entity_poly.type
_entity_poly.pdbx_seq_one_letter_code
_entity_poly.pdbx_strand_id
1 'polypeptide(L)'
;MLGKHQKPYQEFYHSTHNNEHLDSKTELLVGLAAAMAMNCSPCTNYYLGQAKKAGISKGEIEDVTAKVMAVAAGQKKLQMQQVIADYNIDLESFGR
;
A
#
# COMPACT_ATOMS: atom_id res chain seq x y z
N MET A 1 8.19 10.70 20.48
CA MET A 1 8.10 9.30 20.98
C MET A 1 6.70 9.12 21.55
N LEU A 2 5.95 8.08 21.16
CA LEU A 2 4.52 7.88 21.51
C LEU A 2 4.24 7.57 23.00
N GLY A 3 5.15 7.96 23.92
CA GLY A 3 5.03 7.73 25.35
C GLY A 3 4.75 6.25 25.69
N LYS A 4 3.74 6.02 26.53
CA LYS A 4 3.29 4.67 26.94
C LYS A 4 2.89 3.74 25.80
N HIS A 5 2.59 4.28 24.61
CA HIS A 5 2.17 3.50 23.44
C HIS A 5 3.34 3.05 22.56
N GLN A 6 4.55 3.61 22.77
CA GLN A 6 5.72 3.30 21.94
C GLN A 6 6.11 1.82 21.99
N LYS A 7 6.22 1.26 23.20
CA LYS A 7 6.63 -0.14 23.39
C LYS A 7 5.59 -1.13 22.84
N PRO A 8 4.29 -1.02 23.18
CA PRO A 8 3.27 -1.90 22.60
C PRO A 8 3.21 -1.83 21.07
N TYR A 9 3.37 -0.64 20.50
CA TYR A 9 3.42 -0.48 19.05
C TYR A 9 4.64 -1.17 18.43
N GLN A 10 5.83 -1.03 19.03
CA GLN A 10 7.03 -1.71 18.54
C GLN A 10 6.92 -3.22 18.65
N GLU A 11 6.36 -3.76 19.74
CA GLU A 11 6.15 -5.19 19.91
C GLU A 11 5.21 -5.74 18.83
N PHE A 12 4.09 -5.05 18.57
CA PHE A 12 3.20 -5.38 17.47
C PHE A 12 3.91 -5.30 16.11
N TYR A 13 4.63 -4.21 15.84
CA TYR A 13 5.34 -4.04 14.57
C TYR A 13 6.39 -5.14 14.33
N HIS A 14 7.14 -5.55 15.36
CA HIS A 14 8.10 -6.64 15.21
C HIS A 14 7.41 -7.99 15.02
N SER A 15 6.26 -8.22 15.68
CA SER A 15 5.55 -9.49 15.54
C SER A 15 5.01 -9.71 14.12
N THR A 16 4.71 -8.66 13.36
CA THR A 16 4.23 -8.79 11.96
C THR A 16 5.29 -9.31 10.99
N HIS A 17 6.57 -9.32 11.38
CA HIS A 17 7.66 -9.86 10.54
C HIS A 17 7.89 -11.36 10.79
N ASN A 18 7.33 -11.93 11.87
CA ASN A 18 7.43 -13.34 12.21
C ASN A 18 6.23 -14.09 11.62
N ASN A 19 6.37 -14.58 10.40
CA ASN A 19 5.27 -15.18 9.65
C ASN A 19 5.24 -16.71 9.75
N GLU A 20 4.04 -17.27 9.97
CA GLU A 20 3.80 -18.72 9.91
C GLU A 20 3.38 -19.20 8.51
N HIS A 21 2.77 -18.32 7.72
CA HIS A 21 2.12 -18.67 6.45
C HIS A 21 2.69 -17.98 5.21
N LEU A 22 3.40 -16.86 5.39
CA LEU A 22 4.07 -16.15 4.30
C LEU A 22 5.57 -16.42 4.39
N ASP A 23 6.18 -16.76 3.26
CA ASP A 23 7.63 -16.74 3.16
C ASP A 23 8.16 -15.29 3.23
N SER A 24 9.45 -15.14 3.52
CA SER A 24 10.07 -13.82 3.71
C SER A 24 9.98 -12.95 2.45
N LYS A 25 9.99 -13.55 1.26
CA LYS A 25 9.90 -12.79 0.02
C LYS A 25 8.49 -12.20 -0.15
N THR A 26 7.48 -13.02 0.08
CA THR A 26 6.07 -12.63 -0.01
C THR A 26 5.73 -11.58 1.03
N GLU A 27 6.21 -11.72 2.26
CA GLU A 27 6.04 -10.70 3.30
C GLU A 27 6.62 -9.34 2.86
N LEU A 28 7.84 -9.31 2.33
CA LEU A 28 8.46 -8.06 1.88
C LEU A 28 7.69 -7.40 0.72
N LEU A 29 7.19 -8.19 -0.23
CA LEU A 29 6.39 -7.68 -1.36
C LEU A 29 5.03 -7.14 -0.88
N VAL A 30 4.37 -7.84 0.05
CA VAL A 30 3.11 -7.39 0.68
C VAL A 30 3.35 -6.12 1.52
N GLY A 31 4.42 -6.09 2.30
CA GLY A 31 4.82 -4.92 3.10
C GLY A 31 5.10 -3.70 2.24
N LEU A 32 5.79 -3.87 1.10
CA LEU A 32 6.00 -2.82 0.11
C LEU A 32 4.66 -2.32 -0.46
N ALA A 33 3.78 -3.24 -0.87
CA ALA A 33 2.46 -2.88 -1.41
C ALA A 33 1.65 -2.08 -0.38
N ALA A 34 1.63 -2.51 0.88
CA ALA A 34 0.95 -1.83 1.97
C ALA A 34 1.53 -0.44 2.26
N ALA A 35 2.87 -0.31 2.28
CA ALA A 35 3.54 0.96 2.45
C ALA A 35 3.18 1.97 1.36
N MET A 36 3.12 1.52 0.10
CA MET A 36 2.73 2.34 -1.04
C MET A 36 1.25 2.71 -1.00
N ALA A 37 0.37 1.75 -0.69
CA ALA A 37 -1.08 1.98 -0.60
C ALA A 37 -1.44 3.02 0.48
N MET A 38 -0.66 3.05 1.57
CA MET A 38 -0.81 4.04 2.65
C MET A 38 -0.04 5.34 2.41
N ASN A 39 0.59 5.50 1.24
CA ASN A 39 1.41 6.65 0.87
C ASN A 39 2.52 6.97 1.91
N CYS A 40 3.14 5.94 2.49
CA CYS A 40 4.21 6.09 3.49
C CYS A 40 5.60 6.05 2.82
N SER A 41 6.17 7.22 2.53
CA SER A 41 7.52 7.36 1.93
C SER A 41 8.63 6.65 2.72
N PRO A 42 8.82 6.88 4.05
CA PRO A 42 9.90 6.20 4.79
C PRO A 42 9.68 4.68 4.86
N CYS A 43 8.44 4.21 4.95
CA CYS A 43 8.12 2.78 4.92
C CYS A 43 8.46 2.16 3.56
N THR A 44 8.13 2.85 2.46
CA THR A 44 8.43 2.39 1.09
C THR A 44 9.94 2.26 0.90
N ASN A 45 10.71 3.25 1.36
CA ASN A 45 12.17 3.20 1.32
C ASN A 45 12.74 2.04 2.16
N TYR A 46 12.18 1.79 3.34
CA TYR A 46 12.57 0.64 4.17
C TYR A 46 12.35 -0.68 3.43
N TYR A 47 11.15 -0.94 2.89
CA TYR A 47 10.87 -2.19 2.20
C TYR A 47 11.68 -2.36 0.91
N LEU A 48 11.96 -1.28 0.15
CA LEU A 48 12.87 -1.35 -0.99
C LEU A 48 14.30 -1.74 -0.57
N GLY A 49 14.78 -1.22 0.56
CA GLY A 49 16.07 -1.59 1.13
C GLY A 49 16.12 -3.06 1.54
N GLN A 50 15.05 -3.57 2.17
CA GLN A 50 14.94 -4.97 2.56
C GLN A 50 14.80 -5.91 1.35
N ALA A 51 13.99 -5.54 0.37
CA ALA A 51 13.82 -6.27 -0.88
C ALA A 51 15.14 -6.42 -1.64
N LYS A 52 15.95 -5.35 -1.71
CA LYS A 52 17.28 -5.40 -2.31
C LYS A 52 18.21 -6.40 -1.60
N LYS A 53 18.20 -6.41 -0.26
CA LYS A 53 19.00 -7.36 0.54
C LYS A 53 18.55 -8.81 0.34
N ALA A 54 17.24 -9.02 0.15
CA ALA A 54 16.64 -10.33 -0.10
C ALA A 54 16.77 -10.81 -1.56
N GLY A 55 17.40 -10.02 -2.44
CA GLY A 55 17.58 -10.39 -3.85
C GLY A 55 16.29 -10.37 -4.67
N ILE A 56 15.26 -9.65 -4.21
CA ILE A 56 14.00 -9.46 -4.95
C ILE A 56 14.31 -8.69 -6.24
N SER A 57 13.78 -9.20 -7.35
CA SER A 57 14.12 -8.70 -8.68
C SER A 57 13.41 -7.38 -9.00
N LYS A 58 13.96 -6.64 -9.96
CA LYS A 58 13.32 -5.42 -10.48
C LYS A 58 11.89 -5.70 -10.98
N GLY A 59 11.68 -6.79 -11.71
CA GLY A 59 10.36 -7.15 -12.26
C GLY A 59 9.31 -7.35 -11.17
N GLU A 60 9.69 -7.95 -10.04
CA GLU A 60 8.76 -8.15 -8.91
C GLU A 60 8.36 -6.84 -8.23
N ILE A 61 9.29 -5.88 -8.14
CA ILE A 61 9.00 -4.53 -7.64
C ILE A 61 8.09 -3.78 -8.62
N GLU A 62 8.31 -3.93 -9.92
CA GLU A 62 7.46 -3.36 -10.97
C GLU A 62 6.04 -3.94 -10.92
N ASP A 63 5.91 -5.26 -10.72
CA ASP A 63 4.61 -5.93 -10.57
C ASP A 63 3.85 -5.44 -9.34
N VAL A 64 4.51 -5.34 -8.18
CA VAL A 64 3.90 -4.76 -6.96
C VAL A 64 3.44 -3.32 -7.21
N THR A 65 4.29 -2.51 -7.82
CA THR A 65 4.00 -1.11 -8.14
C THR A 65 2.77 -1.00 -9.04
N ALA A 66 2.72 -1.76 -10.13
CA ALA A 66 1.61 -1.78 -11.06
C ALA A 66 0.30 -2.21 -10.40
N LYS A 67 0.34 -3.20 -9.49
CA LYS A 67 -0.84 -3.64 -8.73
C LYS A 67 -1.38 -2.54 -7.82
N VAL A 68 -0.51 -1.86 -7.07
CA VAL A 68 -0.93 -0.74 -6.22
C VAL A 68 -1.54 0.39 -7.06
N MET A 69 -0.89 0.76 -8.17
CA MET A 69 -1.41 1.79 -9.09
C MET A 69 -2.79 1.44 -9.63
N ALA A 70 -2.99 0.19 -10.07
CA ALA A 70 -4.27 -0.27 -10.60
C ALA A 70 -5.40 -0.19 -9.56
N VAL A 71 -5.14 -0.64 -8.32
CA VAL A 71 -6.13 -0.59 -7.23
C VAL A 71 -6.43 0.87 -6.84
N ALA A 72 -5.42 1.73 -6.74
CA ALA A 72 -5.61 3.14 -6.42
C ALA A 72 -6.42 3.87 -7.49
N ALA A 73 -6.16 3.62 -8.78
CA ALA A 73 -6.93 4.16 -9.88
C ALA A 73 -8.39 3.66 -9.86
N GLY A 74 -8.58 2.35 -9.64
CA GLY A 74 -9.90 1.74 -9.50
C GLY A 74 -10.70 2.33 -8.34
N GLN A 75 -10.08 2.54 -7.18
CA GLN A 75 -10.71 3.18 -6.02
C GLN A 75 -11.26 4.57 -6.38
N LYS A 76 -10.48 5.40 -7.09
CA LYS A 76 -10.92 6.75 -7.49
C LYS A 76 -12.03 6.73 -8.52
N LYS A 77 -11.97 5.80 -9.47
CA LYS A 77 -13.08 5.56 -10.42
C LYS A 77 -14.37 5.23 -9.67
N LEU A 78 -14.33 4.23 -8.77
CA LEU A 78 -15.51 3.79 -8.02
C LEU A 78 -16.04 4.89 -7.09
N GLN A 79 -15.16 5.59 -6.39
CA GLN A 79 -15.51 6.74 -5.55
C GLN A 79 -16.26 7.80 -6.36
N MET A 80 -15.75 8.16 -7.55
CA MET A 80 -16.38 9.18 -8.39
C MET A 80 -17.74 8.71 -8.91
N GLN A 81 -17.84 7.45 -9.36
CA GLN A 81 -19.11 6.87 -9.80
C GLN A 81 -20.16 6.88 -8.68
N GLN A 82 -19.74 6.55 -7.45
CA GLN A 82 -20.61 6.61 -6.29
C GLN A 82 -21.09 8.05 -6.01
N VAL A 83 -20.20 9.04 -6.00
CA VAL A 83 -20.58 10.45 -5.77
C VAL A 83 -21.54 10.95 -6.86
N ILE A 84 -21.30 10.62 -8.13
CA ILE A 84 -22.20 11.01 -9.23
C ILE A 84 -23.59 10.43 -9.01
N ALA A 85 -23.68 9.15 -8.63
CA ALA A 85 -24.94 8.46 -8.39
C ALA A 85 -25.67 9.00 -7.14
N ASP A 86 -24.97 9.05 -6.00
CA ASP A 86 -25.56 9.42 -4.70
C ASP A 86 -26.10 10.86 -4.69
N TYR A 87 -25.49 11.75 -5.47
CA TYR A 87 -25.87 13.16 -5.55
C TYR A 87 -26.59 13.55 -6.86
N ASN A 88 -26.96 12.57 -7.70
CA ASN A 88 -27.61 12.77 -9.00
C ASN A 88 -26.93 13.86 -9.87
N ILE A 89 -25.59 13.82 -9.92
CA ILE A 89 -24.81 14.79 -10.68
C ILE A 89 -24.88 14.43 -12.17
N ASP A 90 -25.39 15.32 -13.00
CA ASP A 90 -25.30 15.17 -14.45
C ASP A 90 -23.98 15.76 -14.95
N LEU A 91 -23.04 14.91 -15.36
CA LEU A 91 -21.77 15.38 -15.90
C LEU A 91 -21.93 16.12 -17.24
N GLU A 92 -22.98 15.84 -18.02
CA GLU A 92 -23.24 16.54 -19.29
C GLU A 92 -23.69 17.99 -19.07
N SER A 93 -24.14 18.34 -17.85
CA SER A 93 -24.46 19.71 -17.47
C SER A 93 -23.22 20.61 -17.29
N PHE A 94 -22.04 20.01 -17.13
CA PHE A 94 -20.77 20.72 -17.14
C PHE A 94 -20.42 20.97 -18.61
N GLY A 95 -20.88 22.10 -19.15
CA GLY A 95 -20.60 22.52 -20.52
C GLY A 95 -19.09 22.56 -20.84
N ARG A 96 -18.76 22.59 -22.13
CA ARG A 96 -17.37 22.75 -22.62
C ARG A 96 -16.81 24.14 -22.35
#